data_AF-A0A0Q4FB84-F1
#
_entry.id   AF-A0A0Q4FB84-F1
#
_cell.length_a   1.000
_cell.length_b   1.000
_cell.length_c   1.000
_cell.angle_alpha   90.00
_cell.angle_beta   90.00
_cell.angle_gamma   90.00
#
_symmetry.space_group_name_H-M   'P 1'
#
loop_
_entity.id
_entity.type
_entity.pdbx_description
1 polymer ?
#
loop_
_entity_poly.entity_id
_entity_poly.type
_entity_poly.pdbx_seq_one_letter_code
_entity_poly.pdbx_strand_id
1 'polypeptide(L)'
;MQWSPYTKGECQRCGFKKNLRDLRKEWTGLRVCGSCWDPKPEELTPPRIPAGEGAPKPNAAPETAPTFIVPGVNDIRPEDL
;
A
#
# COMPACT_ATOMS: atom_id res chain seq x y z
N MET A 1 -22.57 14.58 15.74
CA MET A 1 -22.70 13.18 16.19
C MET A 1 -22.24 13.10 17.64
N GLN A 2 -23.19 12.94 18.57
CA GLN A 2 -22.95 13.01 20.01
C GLN A 2 -23.00 11.59 20.57
N TRP A 3 -21.85 11.00 20.90
CA TRP A 3 -21.78 9.64 21.43
C TRP A 3 -22.32 9.64 22.87
N SER A 4 -23.24 8.74 23.23
CA SER A 4 -23.72 8.63 24.62
C SER A 4 -22.54 8.26 25.55
N PRO A 5 -22.34 8.96 26.68
CA PRO A 5 -21.23 8.68 27.60
C PRO A 5 -21.33 7.30 28.28
N TYR A 6 -22.46 6.59 28.11
CA TYR A 6 -22.75 5.32 28.77
C TYR A 6 -22.53 4.08 27.90
N THR A 7 -22.17 4.22 26.63
CA THR A 7 -21.91 3.05 25.78
C THR A 7 -20.61 2.35 26.20
N LYS A 8 -20.75 1.13 26.71
CA LYS A 8 -19.62 0.24 27.05
C LYS A 8 -19.28 -0.66 25.87
N GLY A 9 -18.00 -1.00 25.75
CA GLY A 9 -17.50 -2.03 24.83
C GLY A 9 -16.62 -3.03 25.57
N GLU A 10 -16.42 -4.19 24.97
CA GLU A 10 -15.52 -5.22 25.51
C GLU A 10 -14.15 -5.13 24.84
N CYS A 11 -13.08 -5.22 25.65
CA CYS A 11 -11.72 -5.34 25.14
C CYS A 11 -11.50 -6.77 24.61
N GLN A 12 -11.12 -6.91 23.34
CA GLN A 12 -10.95 -8.21 22.70
C GLN A 12 -9.68 -8.97 23.15
N ARG A 13 -8.78 -8.34 23.93
CA ARG A 13 -7.59 -8.99 24.51
C ARG A 13 -7.83 -9.53 25.92
N CYS A 14 -8.44 -8.72 26.78
CA CYS A 14 -8.59 -9.05 28.21
C CYS A 14 -10.03 -9.36 28.63
N GLY A 15 -11.03 -9.19 27.75
CA GLY A 15 -12.44 -9.49 28.01
C GLY A 15 -13.16 -8.50 28.95
N PHE A 16 -12.47 -7.49 29.48
CA PHE A 16 -13.11 -6.52 30.38
C PHE A 16 -13.94 -5.48 29.63
N LYS A 17 -15.10 -5.12 30.21
CA LYS A 17 -15.95 -4.03 29.73
C LYS A 17 -15.35 -2.68 30.14
N LYS A 18 -15.10 -1.81 29.15
CA LYS A 18 -14.59 -0.44 29.31
C LYS A 18 -15.49 0.54 28.55
N ASN A 19 -15.31 1.84 28.73
CA ASN A 19 -16.07 2.79 27.90
C ASN A 19 -15.66 2.61 26.45
N LEU A 20 -16.63 2.62 25.54
CA LEU A 20 -16.35 2.43 24.11
C LEU A 20 -15.42 3.53 23.56
N ARG A 21 -15.46 4.73 24.16
CA ARG A 21 -14.57 5.86 23.84
C ARG A 21 -13.10 5.62 24.23
N ASP A 22 -12.86 4.75 25.21
CA ASP A 22 -11.50 4.45 25.69
C ASP A 22 -10.86 3.28 24.91
N LEU A 23 -11.66 2.51 24.17
CA LEU A 23 -11.18 1.44 23.31
C LEU A 23 -10.58 2.00 22.03
N ARG A 24 -9.41 1.49 21.65
CA ARG A 24 -8.67 1.89 20.45
C ARG A 24 -8.43 0.68 19.55
N LYS A 25 -8.25 0.91 18.26
CA LYS A 25 -7.93 -0.15 17.30
C LYS A 25 -6.42 -0.41 17.32
N GLU A 26 -6.03 -1.65 17.58
CA GLU A 26 -4.67 -2.13 17.48
C GLU A 26 -4.29 -2.40 16.01
N TRP A 27 -2.99 -2.49 15.72
CA TRP A 27 -2.47 -2.82 14.40
C TRP A 27 -2.94 -4.18 13.87
N THR A 28 -3.30 -5.11 14.75
CA THR A 28 -3.93 -6.41 14.44
C THR A 28 -5.39 -6.29 13.98
N GLY A 29 -6.00 -5.11 14.12
CA GLY A 29 -7.40 -4.86 13.80
C GLY A 29 -8.38 -5.00 14.96
N LEU A 30 -7.92 -5.51 16.11
CA LEU A 30 -8.72 -5.67 17.32
C LEU A 30 -9.00 -4.34 18.03
N ARG A 31 -10.15 -4.23 18.70
CA ARG A 31 -10.46 -3.13 19.63
C ARG A 31 -10.05 -3.51 21.05
N VAL A 32 -9.11 -2.75 21.60
CA VAL A 32 -8.46 -3.05 22.88
C VAL A 32 -8.43 -1.83 23.79
N CYS A 33 -8.37 -2.05 25.10
CA CYS A 33 -8.19 -0.98 26.08
C CYS A 33 -6.75 -0.48 26.11
N GLY A 34 -6.52 0.72 26.66
CA GLY A 34 -5.19 1.35 26.68
C GLY A 34 -4.08 0.50 27.32
N SER A 35 -4.39 -0.31 28.33
CA SER A 35 -3.41 -1.22 28.96
C SER A 35 -3.03 -2.42 28.10
N CYS A 36 -3.88 -2.81 27.15
CA CYS A 36 -3.65 -3.94 26.26
C CYS A 36 -3.22 -3.49 24.86
N TRP A 37 -3.15 -2.18 24.63
CA TRP A 37 -2.80 -1.63 23.33
C TRP A 37 -1.32 -1.81 23.08
N ASP A 38 -1.00 -2.43 21.95
CA ASP A 38 0.37 -2.64 21.48
C ASP A 38 0.68 -1.75 20.27
N PRO A 39 1.85 -1.09 20.22
CA PRO A 39 2.27 -0.32 19.05
C PRO A 39 2.54 -1.25 17.86
N LYS A 40 2.28 -0.76 16.64
CA LYS A 40 2.61 -1.51 15.42
C LYS A 40 4.13 -1.71 15.34
N PRO A 41 4.63 -2.94 15.14
CA PRO A 41 6.04 -3.18 14.86
C PRO A 41 6.53 -2.41 13.62
N GLU A 42 7.74 -1.87 13.69
CA GLU A 42 8.31 -1.07 12.59
C GLU A 42 8.51 -1.93 11.34
N GLU A 43 8.80 -3.23 11.46
CA GLU A 43 8.98 -4.12 10.31
C GLU A 43 7.71 -4.28 9.46
N LEU A 44 6.54 -4.00 10.02
CA LEU A 44 5.26 -4.05 9.30
C LEU A 44 4.89 -2.72 8.65
N THR A 45 5.67 -1.66 8.89
CA THR A 45 5.47 -0.36 8.26
C THR A 45 6.13 -0.37 6.89
N PRO A 46 5.36 -0.18 5.80
CA PRO A 46 5.96 -0.15 4.47
C PRO A 46 6.93 1.03 4.35
N PRO A 47 8.04 0.88 3.60
CA PRO A 47 8.95 1.97 3.38
C PRO A 47 8.23 3.14 2.68
N ARG A 48 8.57 4.36 3.07
CA ARG A 48 8.08 5.55 2.36
C ARG A 48 8.83 5.68 1.05
N ILE A 49 8.14 5.35 -0.04
CA ILE A 49 8.57 5.62 -1.41
C ILE A 49 8.50 7.15 -1.62
N PRO A 50 9.62 7.86 -1.85
CA PRO A 50 9.59 9.28 -2.18
C PRO A 50 8.76 9.55 -3.43
N ALA A 51 8.13 10.73 -3.48
CA ALA A 51 7.37 11.15 -4.65
C ALA A 51 8.28 11.19 -5.89
N GLY A 52 8.02 10.32 -6.87
CA GLY A 52 8.79 10.19 -8.10
C GLY A 52 9.54 8.87 -8.26
N GLU A 53 9.65 8.03 -7.23
CA GLU A 53 10.11 6.65 -7.41
C GLU A 53 9.09 5.87 -8.26
N GLY A 54 9.53 5.42 -9.44
CA GLY A 54 8.68 4.79 -10.46
C GLY A 54 8.05 5.75 -11.47
N ALA A 55 8.18 7.06 -11.28
CA ALA A 55 7.80 8.02 -12.32
C ALA A 55 8.81 7.98 -13.48
N PRO A 56 8.38 8.20 -14.73
CA PRO A 56 9.30 8.45 -15.83
C PRO A 56 10.20 9.61 -15.46
N LYS A 57 11.52 9.46 -15.64
CA LYS A 57 12.43 10.60 -15.50
C LYS A 57 11.98 11.72 -16.44
N PRO A 58 12.17 13.00 -16.07
CA PRO A 58 11.96 14.10 -17.00
C PRO A 58 12.75 13.84 -18.29
N ASN A 59 12.09 13.97 -19.45
CA ASN A 59 12.64 13.66 -20.77
C ASN A 59 12.94 12.17 -21.04
N ALA A 60 12.29 11.24 -20.34
CA ALA A 60 12.29 9.84 -20.76
C ALA A 60 11.75 9.74 -22.21
N ALA A 61 12.48 9.05 -23.07
CA ALA A 61 12.06 8.82 -24.45
C ALA A 61 10.73 8.04 -24.45
N PRO A 62 9.84 8.29 -25.43
CA PRO A 62 8.64 7.48 -25.60
C PRO A 62 9.06 6.04 -25.85
N GLU A 63 8.32 5.09 -25.27
CA GLU A 63 8.45 3.69 -25.62
C GLU A 63 8.19 3.52 -27.12
N THR A 64 9.16 2.96 -27.83
CA THR A 64 9.01 2.69 -29.27
C THR A 64 8.47 1.29 -29.44
N ALA A 65 7.42 1.11 -30.23
CA ALA A 65 6.87 -0.20 -30.51
C ALA A 65 7.95 -1.10 -31.16
N PRO A 66 8.07 -2.38 -30.76
CA PRO A 66 9.05 -3.27 -31.36
C PRO A 66 8.74 -3.46 -32.85
N THR A 67 9.70 -3.13 -33.71
CA THR A 67 9.68 -3.55 -35.11
C THR A 67 10.35 -4.91 -35.20
N PHE A 68 9.57 -5.95 -35.48
CA PHE A 68 10.11 -7.27 -35.73
C PHE A 68 10.63 -7.35 -37.16
N ILE A 69 11.85 -7.87 -37.33
CA ILE A 69 12.37 -8.19 -38.67
C ILE A 69 11.58 -9.41 -39.17
N VAL A 70 10.77 -9.19 -40.19
CA VAL A 70 10.03 -10.25 -40.88
C VAL A 70 10.85 -10.65 -42.11
N PRO A 71 11.31 -11.92 -42.22
CA PRO A 71 12.03 -12.38 -43.40
C PRO A 71 11.18 -12.18 -44.66
N GLY A 72 11.79 -11.62 -45.71
CA GLY A 72 11.20 -11.38 -47.03
C GLY A 72 10.49 -10.04 -47.20
N VAL A 73 10.37 -9.22 -46.15
CA VAL A 73 9.63 -7.92 -46.22
C VAL A 73 10.54 -6.71 -45.98
N ASN A 74 11.54 -6.85 -45.10
CA ASN A 74 12.50 -5.79 -44.74
C ASN A 74 13.96 -6.21 -44.96
N ASP A 75 14.20 -7.29 -45.70
CA ASP A 75 15.56 -7.75 -45.98
C ASP A 75 16.14 -6.93 -47.14
N ILE A 76 17.25 -6.22 -46.89
CA ILE A 76 18.05 -5.60 -47.96
C ILE A 76 18.71 -6.73 -48.72
N ARG A 77 18.25 -7.00 -49.95
CA ARG A 77 18.83 -8.05 -50.78
C ARG A 77 20.08 -7.49 -51.47
N PRO A 78 21.06 -8.33 -51.84
CA PRO A 78 22.25 -7.87 -52.55
C PRO A 78 21.96 -7.18 -53.90
N GLU A 79 20.75 -7.36 -54.43
CA GLU A 79 20.23 -6.71 -55.65
C GLU A 79 19.71 -5.28 -55.42
N ASP A 80 19.59 -4.84 -54.17
CA ASP A 80 19.10 -3.50 -53.78
C ASP A 80 20.24 -2.49 -53.50
N LEU A 81 21.52 -2.90 -53.70
CA LEU A 81 22.75 -2.11 -53.47
C LEU A 81 23.38 -1.60 -54.78
#